data_AF-A0A1V5GYY2-F1
#
_entry.id   AF-A0A1V5GYY2-F1
#
_cell.length_a   1.000
_cell.length_b   1.000
_cell.length_c   1.000
_cell.angle_alpha   90.00
_cell.angle_beta   90.00
_cell.angle_gamma   90.00
#
_symmetry.space_group_name_H-M   'P 1'
#
loop_
_entity.id
_entity.type
_entity.pdbx_description
1 polymer ?
#
loop_
_entity_poly.entity_id
_entity_poly.type
_entity_poly.pdbx_seq_one_letter_code
_entity_poly.pdbx_strand_id
1 'polypeptide(L)'
;MAGADVTACDLSAARVALAARAGVRAVCPQGDAPLVDGGAQIVVDSTGSGKALAWALKQAHVPPWKPTGAYAEPVWCVIQGSYPEGIAVPYQVAFMRELRMLFPRSACYGDIADTMELIRTGRLPCRDLVTLEATPEDAPRVYAAMARGDSDLMTAVFRWNS
;
A
#
# COMPACT_ATOMS: atom_id res chain seq x y z
N MET A 1 -5.16 -15.97 -0.70
CA MET A 1 -5.13 -14.76 -1.56
C MET A 1 -6.48 -14.57 -2.24
N ALA A 2 -6.94 -13.32 -2.42
CA ALA A 2 -8.22 -13.01 -3.08
C ALA A 2 -8.16 -13.15 -4.63
N GLY A 3 -7.08 -13.68 -5.19
CA GLY A 3 -6.90 -13.91 -6.63
C GLY A 3 -6.39 -12.71 -7.42
N ALA A 4 -6.07 -11.59 -6.77
CA ALA A 4 -5.49 -10.42 -7.45
C ALA A 4 -4.03 -10.67 -7.88
N ASP A 5 -3.67 -10.18 -9.06
CA ASP A 5 -2.27 -9.99 -9.46
C ASP A 5 -1.77 -8.68 -8.85
N VAL A 6 -0.80 -8.78 -7.95
CA VAL A 6 -0.36 -7.67 -7.11
C VAL A 6 1.09 -7.33 -7.42
N THR A 7 1.32 -6.06 -7.76
CA THR A 7 2.65 -5.46 -7.83
C THR A 7 2.80 -4.40 -6.74
N ALA A 8 3.80 -4.57 -5.88
CA ALA A 8 4.18 -3.62 -4.85
C ALA A 8 5.39 -2.79 -5.29
N CYS A 9 5.53 -1.59 -4.73
CA CYS A 9 6.69 -0.73 -4.98
C CYS A 9 7.09 0.02 -3.72
N ASP A 10 8.39 0.13 -3.47
CA ASP A 10 8.96 0.93 -2.38
C ASP A 10 10.36 1.43 -2.81
N LEU A 11 10.78 2.57 -2.27
CA LEU A 11 12.14 3.10 -2.47
C LEU A 11 13.18 2.30 -1.68
N SER A 12 12.78 1.66 -0.59
CA SER A 12 13.63 0.79 0.22
C SER A 12 13.76 -0.59 -0.40
N ALA A 13 14.98 -0.94 -0.79
CA ALA A 13 15.32 -2.28 -1.26
C ALA A 13 14.99 -3.38 -0.23
N ALA A 14 15.13 -3.08 1.07
CA ALA A 14 14.80 -4.01 2.14
C ALA A 14 13.29 -4.33 2.18
N ARG A 15 12.44 -3.30 2.00
CA ARG A 15 10.97 -3.48 1.96
C ARG A 15 10.52 -4.20 0.69
N VAL A 16 11.16 -3.92 -0.44
CA VAL A 16 10.94 -4.67 -1.70
C VAL A 16 11.30 -6.14 -1.51
N ALA A 17 12.45 -6.45 -0.91
CA ALA A 17 12.85 -7.83 -0.63
C ALA A 17 11.90 -8.53 0.36
N LEU A 18 11.32 -7.80 1.31
CA LEU A 18 10.34 -8.35 2.23
C LEU A 18 9.01 -8.68 1.54
N ALA A 19 8.49 -7.78 0.71
CA ALA A 19 7.30 -8.03 -0.10
C ALA A 19 7.49 -9.22 -1.05
N ALA A 20 8.67 -9.34 -1.67
CA ALA A 20 9.02 -10.48 -2.52
C ALA A 20 9.02 -11.81 -1.74
N ARG A 21 9.53 -11.82 -0.50
CA ARG A 21 9.48 -13.01 0.38
C ARG A 21 8.05 -13.40 0.76
N ALA A 22 7.14 -12.45 0.82
CA ALA A 22 5.71 -12.68 1.01
C ALA A 22 4.99 -13.15 -0.29
N GLY A 23 5.73 -13.40 -1.38
CA GLY A 23 5.19 -13.87 -2.66
C GLY A 23 4.58 -12.76 -3.53
N VAL A 24 4.83 -11.49 -3.20
CA VAL A 24 4.34 -10.35 -3.98
C VAL A 24 5.40 -9.91 -4.99
N ARG A 25 5.01 -9.67 -6.24
CA ARG A 25 5.92 -9.02 -7.20
C ARG A 25 6.23 -7.63 -6.67
N ALA A 26 7.49 -7.33 -6.36
CA ALA A 26 7.88 -6.06 -5.78
C ALA A 26 9.07 -5.45 -6.50
N VAL A 27 9.08 -4.13 -6.67
CA VAL A 27 10.16 -3.41 -7.40
C VAL A 27 10.51 -2.08 -6.74
N CYS A 28 11.77 -1.66 -6.90
CA CYS A 28 12.14 -0.27 -6.71
C CYS A 28 11.84 0.48 -8.02
N PRO A 29 10.89 1.42 -8.05
CA PRO A 29 10.48 2.07 -9.29
C PRO A 29 11.62 2.92 -9.86
N GLN A 30 11.79 2.85 -11.19
CA GLN A 30 12.75 3.66 -11.95
C GLN A 30 11.96 4.50 -12.96
N GLY A 31 11.78 5.78 -12.68
CA GLY A 31 10.99 6.69 -13.52
C GLY A 31 9.47 6.44 -13.44
N ASP A 32 8.76 6.80 -14.53
CA ASP A 32 7.30 6.88 -14.58
C ASP A 32 6.63 5.74 -15.39
N ALA A 33 7.39 4.80 -15.94
CA ALA A 33 6.84 3.73 -16.77
C ALA A 33 5.84 2.87 -15.98
N PRO A 34 4.71 2.44 -16.59
CA PRO A 34 3.77 1.53 -15.94
C PRO A 34 4.44 0.23 -15.50
N LEU A 35 4.22 -0.17 -14.25
CA LEU A 35 4.75 -1.43 -13.72
C LEU A 35 3.99 -2.68 -14.23
N VAL A 36 2.76 -2.48 -14.69
CA VAL A 36 1.86 -3.53 -15.19
C VAL A 36 1.47 -3.17 -16.62
N ASP A 37 1.50 -4.16 -17.51
CA ASP A 37 1.11 -3.97 -18.91
C ASP A 37 -0.35 -3.50 -19.00
N GLY A 38 -0.58 -2.39 -19.69
CA GLY A 38 -1.89 -1.75 -19.77
C GLY A 38 -2.33 -0.99 -18.51
N GLY A 39 -1.57 -1.04 -17.42
CA GLY A 39 -1.85 -0.33 -16.16
C GLY A 39 -2.77 -1.09 -15.21
N ALA A 40 -2.74 -0.69 -13.93
CA ALA A 40 -3.48 -1.35 -12.85
C ALA A 40 -4.95 -0.89 -12.78
N GLN A 41 -5.88 -1.83 -12.56
CA GLN A 41 -7.30 -1.52 -12.30
C GLN A 41 -7.52 -0.90 -10.92
N ILE A 42 -6.64 -1.21 -9.97
CA ILE A 42 -6.66 -0.66 -8.62
C ILE A 42 -5.24 -0.22 -8.28
N VAL A 43 -5.07 1.05 -7.92
CA VAL A 43 -3.84 1.58 -7.32
C VAL A 43 -4.10 1.90 -5.85
N VAL A 44 -3.19 1.48 -4.97
CA VAL A 44 -3.28 1.74 -3.54
C VAL A 44 -2.11 2.64 -3.14
N ASP A 45 -2.41 3.87 -2.71
CA ASP A 45 -1.42 4.74 -2.07
C ASP A 45 -1.42 4.50 -0.56
N SER A 46 -0.42 3.77 -0.09
CA SER A 46 -0.14 3.56 1.33
C SER A 46 0.92 4.52 1.87
N THR A 47 1.33 5.53 1.09
CA THR A 47 2.36 6.49 1.51
C THR A 47 1.75 7.73 2.12
N GLY A 48 0.75 8.35 1.47
CA GLY A 48 0.21 9.65 1.84
C GLY A 48 1.02 10.83 1.31
N SER A 49 2.10 10.57 0.56
CA SER A 49 2.92 11.62 -0.06
C SER A 49 2.29 12.07 -1.36
N GLY A 50 2.10 13.39 -1.54
CA GLY A 50 1.57 13.93 -2.80
C GLY A 50 2.40 13.54 -4.05
N LYS A 51 3.73 13.41 -3.90
CA LYS A 51 4.60 12.94 -4.99
C LYS A 51 4.36 11.48 -5.34
N ALA A 52 4.24 10.63 -4.33
CA ALA A 52 3.98 9.20 -4.51
C ALA A 52 2.58 8.96 -5.06
N LEU A 53 1.56 9.69 -4.57
CA LEU A 53 0.22 9.64 -5.14
C LEU A 53 0.23 10.03 -6.62
N ALA A 54 0.87 11.15 -6.97
CA ALA A 54 0.95 11.60 -8.35
C ALA A 54 1.62 10.57 -9.27
N TRP A 55 2.65 9.88 -8.77
CA TRP A 55 3.29 8.76 -9.46
C TRP A 55 2.36 7.54 -9.56
N ALA A 56 1.69 7.16 -8.46
CA ALA A 56 0.79 6.01 -8.41
C ALA A 56 -0.39 6.16 -9.38
N LEU A 57 -0.94 7.37 -9.53
CA LEU A 57 -2.01 7.62 -10.50
C LEU A 57 -1.58 7.36 -11.96
N LYS A 58 -0.29 7.51 -12.29
CA LYS A 58 0.20 7.20 -13.64
C LYS A 58 0.22 5.69 -13.91
N GLN A 59 0.31 4.88 -12.86
CA GLN A 59 0.33 3.41 -12.93
C GLN A 59 -1.05 2.82 -13.22
N ALA A 60 -2.11 3.59 -12.98
CA ALA A 60 -3.47 3.15 -13.21
C ALA A 60 -3.79 3.00 -14.71
N HIS A 61 -4.66 2.05 -15.02
CA HIS A 61 -5.15 1.75 -16.36
C HIS A 61 -5.76 2.99 -17.01
N VAL A 62 -5.51 3.15 -18.31
CA VAL A 62 -6.18 4.16 -19.14
C VAL A 62 -7.29 3.44 -19.91
N PRO A 63 -8.56 3.72 -19.59
CA PRO A 63 -9.67 3.07 -20.28
C PRO A 63 -9.64 3.43 -21.77
N PRO A 64 -10.03 2.51 -22.66
CA PRO A 64 -10.14 2.82 -24.08
C PRO A 64 -11.25 3.84 -24.31
N TRP A 65 -11.15 4.59 -25.41
CA TRP A 65 -12.26 5.42 -25.88
C TRP A 65 -13.49 4.55 -26.14
N LYS A 66 -14.62 4.90 -25.51
CA LYS A 66 -15.90 4.22 -25.69
C LYS A 66 -16.94 5.13 -26.34
N PRO A 67 -17.94 4.58 -27.05
CA PRO A 67 -19.11 5.33 -27.48
C PRO A 67 -19.85 5.97 -26.29
N THR A 68 -20.51 7.09 -26.54
CA THR A 68 -21.30 7.82 -25.53
C THR A 68 -22.30 6.89 -24.82
N GLY A 69 -22.28 6.88 -23.48
CA GLY A 69 -23.19 6.10 -22.64
C GLY A 69 -22.67 4.72 -22.21
N ALA A 70 -21.53 4.27 -22.73
CA ALA A 70 -20.85 3.06 -22.25
C ALA A 70 -19.76 3.41 -21.24
N TYR A 71 -19.97 3.09 -19.96
CA TYR A 71 -18.94 3.29 -18.93
C TYR A 71 -17.84 2.22 -19.03
N ALA A 72 -16.59 2.62 -18.78
CA ALA A 72 -15.50 1.68 -18.52
C ALA A 72 -15.73 0.91 -17.21
N GLU A 73 -15.06 -0.23 -17.07
CA GLU A 73 -14.88 -0.80 -15.74
C GLU A 73 -14.15 0.26 -14.89
N PRO A 74 -14.55 0.44 -13.63
CA PRO A 74 -14.01 1.51 -12.81
C PRO A 74 -12.55 1.23 -12.46
N VAL A 75 -11.69 2.19 -12.76
CA VAL A 75 -10.31 2.21 -12.29
C VAL A 75 -10.27 2.90 -10.93
N TRP A 76 -9.78 2.22 -9.90
CA TRP A 76 -9.82 2.71 -8.52
C TRP A 76 -8.46 3.22 -8.04
N CYS A 77 -8.48 4.31 -7.30
CA CYS A 77 -7.39 4.74 -6.45
C CYS A 77 -7.84 4.71 -4.99
N VAL A 78 -7.20 3.88 -4.17
CA VAL A 78 -7.43 3.79 -2.74
C VAL A 78 -6.32 4.56 -2.02
N ILE A 79 -6.68 5.56 -1.23
CA ILE A 79 -5.73 6.42 -0.51
C ILE A 79 -5.79 6.07 0.97
N GLN A 80 -4.76 5.39 1.48
CA GLN A 80 -4.66 4.96 2.89
C GLN A 80 -3.50 5.59 3.65
N GLY A 81 -2.46 6.03 2.95
CA GLY A 81 -1.34 6.70 3.61
C GLY A 81 -1.72 8.09 4.11
N SER A 82 -1.04 8.54 5.16
CA SER A 82 -1.26 9.86 5.74
C SER A 82 0.08 10.52 6.03
N TYR A 83 0.28 11.72 5.49
CA TYR A 83 1.33 12.65 5.90
C TYR A 83 0.69 13.94 6.44
N PRO A 84 1.43 14.75 7.23
CA PRO A 84 0.90 16.01 7.78
C PRO A 84 0.50 17.02 6.72
N GLU A 85 1.13 16.98 5.54
CA GLU A 85 0.85 17.89 4.45
C GLU A 85 -0.46 17.53 3.71
N GLY A 86 -1.10 18.56 3.14
CA GLY A 86 -2.25 18.35 2.26
C GLY A 86 -1.87 17.58 0.99
N ILE A 87 -2.78 16.76 0.51
CA ILE A 87 -2.63 16.01 -0.74
C ILE A 87 -3.29 16.79 -1.88
N ALA A 88 -2.54 17.04 -2.94
CA ALA A 88 -3.06 17.58 -4.19
C ALA A 88 -3.18 16.47 -5.24
N VAL A 89 -4.40 16.21 -5.68
CA VAL A 89 -4.68 15.19 -6.71
C VAL A 89 -4.40 15.76 -8.10
N PRO A 90 -3.56 15.12 -8.93
CA PRO A 90 -3.34 15.53 -10.32
C PRO A 90 -4.59 15.32 -11.19
N TYR A 91 -5.46 16.34 -11.22
CA TYR A 91 -6.78 16.27 -11.85
C TYR A 91 -6.74 15.69 -13.27
N GLN A 92 -5.85 16.18 -14.14
CA GLN A 92 -5.78 15.71 -15.53
C GLN A 92 -5.44 14.22 -15.64
N VAL A 93 -4.51 13.72 -14.80
CA VAL A 93 -4.13 12.30 -14.78
C VAL A 93 -5.31 11.44 -14.33
N ALA A 94 -6.04 11.90 -13.30
CA ALA A 94 -7.21 11.21 -12.78
C ALA A 94 -8.39 11.23 -13.76
N PHE A 95 -8.65 12.37 -14.39
CA PHE A 95 -9.70 12.57 -15.38
C PHE A 95 -9.51 11.66 -16.59
N MET A 96 -8.30 11.65 -17.17
CA MET A 96 -7.98 10.83 -18.35
C MET A 96 -8.05 9.32 -18.08
N ARG A 97 -8.08 8.90 -16.81
CA ARG A 97 -8.18 7.51 -16.36
C ARG A 97 -9.55 7.16 -15.79
N GLU A 98 -10.48 8.10 -15.79
CA GLU A 98 -11.81 7.96 -15.20
C GLU A 98 -11.76 7.43 -13.75
N LEU A 99 -10.76 7.88 -12.98
CA LEU A 99 -10.49 7.31 -11.66
C LEU A 99 -11.64 7.53 -10.68
N ARG A 100 -11.96 6.47 -9.93
CA ARG A 100 -12.74 6.55 -8.71
C ARG A 100 -11.80 6.54 -7.51
N MET A 101 -11.96 7.53 -6.64
CA MET A 101 -11.12 7.66 -5.45
C MET A 101 -11.88 7.16 -4.23
N LEU A 102 -11.26 6.24 -3.50
CA LEU A 102 -11.75 5.71 -2.24
C LEU A 102 -10.84 6.19 -1.11
N PHE A 103 -11.44 6.85 -0.13
CA PHE A 103 -10.81 7.29 1.10
C PHE A 103 -11.39 6.45 2.23
N PRO A 104 -10.89 5.22 2.46
CA PRO A 104 -11.41 4.39 3.53
C PRO A 104 -11.10 5.06 4.87
N ARG A 105 -12.09 5.02 5.77
CA ARG A 105 -11.83 5.25 7.19
C ARG A 105 -10.95 4.10 7.70
N SER A 106 -10.30 4.30 8.85
CA SER A 106 -9.73 3.19 9.63
C SER A 106 -10.72 2.01 9.75
N ALA A 107 -10.22 0.84 10.15
CA ALA A 107 -10.98 -0.41 10.17
C ALA A 107 -12.30 -0.31 10.96
N CYS A 108 -13.36 -0.92 10.43
CA CYS A 108 -14.58 -1.22 11.17
C CYS A 108 -14.51 -2.62 11.82
N TYR A 109 -15.51 -2.96 12.63
CA TYR A 109 -15.56 -4.27 13.30
C TYR A 109 -15.53 -5.44 12.31
N GLY A 110 -16.23 -5.31 11.18
CA GLY A 110 -16.22 -6.31 10.11
C GLY A 110 -14.82 -6.53 9.53
N ASP A 111 -14.10 -5.45 9.23
CA ASP A 111 -12.74 -5.52 8.69
C ASP A 111 -11.77 -6.23 9.65
N ILE A 112 -11.92 -5.99 10.96
CA ILE A 112 -11.13 -6.65 11.99
C ILE A 112 -11.46 -8.15 12.02
N ALA A 113 -12.75 -8.52 12.02
CA ALA A 113 -13.16 -9.91 12.03
C ALA A 113 -12.65 -10.68 10.79
N ASP A 114 -12.77 -10.08 9.62
CA ASP A 114 -12.28 -10.65 8.36
C ASP A 114 -10.75 -10.79 8.36
N THR A 115 -10.04 -9.79 8.86
CA THR A 115 -8.57 -9.84 9.00
C THR A 115 -8.15 -10.96 9.95
N MET A 116 -8.82 -11.10 11.10
CA MET A 116 -8.54 -12.18 12.05
C MET A 116 -8.80 -13.56 11.43
N GLU A 117 -9.83 -13.69 10.60
CA GLU A 117 -10.09 -14.93 9.86
C GLU A 117 -8.98 -15.25 8.84
N LEU A 118 -8.47 -14.23 8.13
CA LEU A 118 -7.33 -14.40 7.22
C LEU A 118 -6.07 -14.85 7.97
N ILE A 119 -5.81 -14.30 9.15
CA ILE A 119 -4.69 -14.70 10.01
C ILE A 119 -4.90 -16.15 10.48
N ARG A 120 -6.07 -16.46 11.03
CA ARG A 120 -6.43 -17.78 11.57
C ARG A 120 -6.32 -18.88 10.53
N THR A 121 -6.67 -18.58 9.28
CA THR A 121 -6.61 -19.53 8.15
C THR A 121 -5.25 -19.55 7.44
N GLY A 122 -4.25 -18.82 7.94
CA GLY A 122 -2.92 -18.74 7.34
C GLY A 122 -2.89 -18.02 5.99
N ARG A 123 -3.98 -17.35 5.60
CA ARG A 123 -4.08 -16.58 4.36
C ARG A 123 -3.42 -15.19 4.47
N LEU A 124 -3.09 -14.76 5.69
CA LEU A 124 -2.30 -13.57 5.99
C LEU A 124 -1.18 -13.94 6.99
N PRO A 125 0.05 -14.23 6.51
CA PRO A 125 1.17 -14.64 7.37
C PRO A 125 1.80 -13.42 8.08
N CYS A 126 1.16 -12.93 9.14
CA CYS A 126 1.62 -11.73 9.86
C CYS A 126 2.96 -11.88 10.57
N ARG A 127 3.39 -13.10 10.93
CA ARG A 127 4.63 -13.31 11.68
C ARG A 127 5.86 -12.82 10.91
N ASP A 128 5.86 -13.00 9.60
CA ASP A 128 6.98 -12.63 8.74
C ASP A 128 7.11 -11.12 8.54
N LEU A 129 6.08 -10.36 8.96
CA LEU A 129 6.09 -8.89 8.93
C LEU A 129 6.78 -8.30 10.17
N VAL A 130 6.94 -9.08 11.25
CA VAL A 130 7.59 -8.62 12.49
C VAL A 130 9.10 -8.55 12.28
N THR A 131 9.66 -7.34 12.30
CA THR A 131 11.10 -7.11 12.13
C THR A 131 11.83 -6.99 13.46
N LEU A 132 11.12 -6.68 14.55
CA LEU A 132 11.68 -6.57 15.89
C LEU A 132 10.68 -7.07 16.94
N GLU A 133 11.14 -7.93 17.83
CA GLU A 133 10.45 -8.25 19.07
C GLU A 133 11.25 -7.68 20.25
N ALA A 134 10.60 -6.93 21.12
CA ALA A 134 11.21 -6.17 22.22
C ALA A 134 10.40 -6.29 23.52
N THR A 135 10.94 -5.84 24.65
CA THR A 135 10.18 -5.75 25.92
C THR A 135 9.62 -4.33 26.11
N PRO A 136 8.65 -4.12 27.03
CA PRO A 136 8.13 -2.77 27.31
C PRO A 136 9.23 -1.76 27.70
N GLU A 137 10.29 -2.21 28.37
CA GLU A 137 11.43 -1.38 28.77
C GLU A 137 12.24 -0.86 27.58
N ASP A 138 12.26 -1.59 26.47
CA ASP A 138 12.89 -1.17 25.22
C ASP A 138 12.10 -0.10 24.47
N ALA A 139 10.84 0.16 24.83
CA ALA A 139 9.94 1.01 24.08
C ALA A 139 10.52 2.40 23.75
N PRO A 140 11.15 3.14 24.69
CA PRO A 140 11.74 4.45 24.37
C PRO A 140 12.80 4.37 23.25
N ARG A 141 13.65 3.34 23.28
CA ARG A 141 14.69 3.11 22.27
C ARG A 141 14.09 2.77 20.91
N VAL A 142 13.08 1.90 20.90
CA VAL A 142 12.37 1.47 19.68
C VAL A 142 11.64 2.65 19.03
N TYR A 143 10.86 3.42 19.80
CA TYR A 143 10.19 4.60 19.28
C TYR A 143 11.17 5.66 18.77
N ALA A 144 12.31 5.85 19.45
CA ALA A 144 13.36 6.75 18.97
C ALA A 144 13.97 6.28 17.63
N ALA A 145 14.13 4.97 17.42
CA ALA A 145 14.58 4.42 16.13
C ALA A 145 13.53 4.62 15.03
N MET A 146 12.26 4.37 15.30
CA MET A 146 11.16 4.62 14.34
C MET A 146 11.08 6.10 13.96
N ALA A 147 11.19 7.00 14.93
CA ALA A 147 11.14 8.45 14.68
C ALA A 147 12.31 8.95 13.81
N ARG A 148 13.47 8.28 13.87
CA ARG A 148 14.61 8.57 12.98
C ARG A 148 14.46 7.97 11.57
N GLY A 149 13.41 7.19 11.33
CA GLY A 149 13.16 6.54 10.05
C GLY A 149 14.11 5.38 9.77
N ASP A 150 14.52 4.64 10.80
CA ASP A 150 15.33 3.43 10.65
C ASP A 150 14.66 2.45 9.67
N SER A 151 15.29 2.25 8.50
CA SER A 151 14.70 1.51 7.39
C SER A 151 14.53 0.02 7.64
N ASP A 152 15.30 -0.51 8.60
CA ASP A 152 15.29 -1.93 8.96
C ASP A 152 14.17 -2.25 9.97
N LEU A 153 13.60 -1.22 10.59
CA LEU A 153 12.49 -1.33 11.53
C LEU A 153 11.15 -1.08 10.82
N MET A 154 10.46 -2.15 10.43
CA MET A 154 9.16 -2.06 9.75
C MET A 154 7.99 -2.32 10.70
N THR A 155 8.06 -3.38 11.51
CA THR A 155 7.03 -3.68 12.52
C THR A 155 7.71 -4.17 13.79
N ALA A 156 7.58 -3.39 14.85
CA ALA A 156 7.99 -3.76 16.19
C ALA A 156 6.81 -4.32 16.97
N VAL A 157 7.03 -5.42 17.69
CA VAL A 157 6.07 -5.97 18.65
C VAL A 157 6.71 -6.00 20.03
N PHE A 158 5.89 -5.77 21.06
CA PHE A 158 6.34 -5.77 22.45
C PHE A 158 5.73 -6.95 23.20
N ARG A 159 6.58 -7.76 23.82
CA ARG A 159 6.14 -8.90 24.62
C ARG A 159 5.91 -8.45 26.06
N TRP A 160 4.65 -8.38 26.48
CA TRP A 160 4.26 -7.83 27.79
C TRP A 160 4.40 -8.81 28.98
N ASN A 161 4.41 -10.13 28.70
CA ASN A 161 4.43 -11.19 29.72
C ASN A 161 5.63 -12.13 29.53
N SER A 162 6.83 -11.57 29.46
CA SER A 162 8.06 -12.36 29.59
C SER A 162 8.37 -12.68 31.05
#